data_AF-A0A5B8R2M3-F1
#
_entry.id   AF-A0A5B8R2M3-F1
#
_cell.length_a   1.000
_cell.length_b   1.000
_cell.length_c   1.000
_cell.angle_alpha   90.00
_cell.angle_beta   90.00
_cell.angle_gamma   90.00
#
_symmetry.space_group_name_H-M   'P 1'
#
loop_
_entity.id
_entity.type
_entity.pdbx_description
1 polymer ?
#
loop_
_entity_poly.entity_id
_entity_poly.type
_entity_poly.pdbx_seq_one_letter_code
_entity_poly.pdbx_strand_id
1 'polypeptide(L)'
;MNRFRKQSHKGTKGRNKAVTKISENLTQRRTKESGLTRDIKDLSRNMTSVQPTVDEINRLLVGFGFLNFKISPSTTLPNHYSIERLDGEQAQDTLSEGEVTFITFLYFYQLTRGSFSEEEIAEDRVVVIDDPISSLDSNVLYIVSALVKDLIREIKTDQESSIKQLILLTHNVYFHKEASFQNGRSNGCKDTNFWILRKANNVTSVSAYEQKNPIESSYELLWRELKERNANSGITIQNTMRRIIENYFKILGRFSDDDILSKFENLQEQQICNSLMYWINDGSHCLPDDLYIQHPDDSTELYISVFKKVFDYAGHLSHYNMMMGEEADSTPIELPM
;
A
#
# COMPACT_ATOMS: atom_id res chain seq x y z
N MET A 1 -7.09 -72.21 46.92
CA MET A 1 -6.79 -70.88 47.51
C MET A 1 -5.46 -70.25 47.06
N ASN A 2 -4.33 -70.99 46.97
CA ASN A 2 -3.01 -70.40 46.67
C ASN A 2 -2.76 -69.91 45.22
N ARG A 3 -3.44 -70.45 44.19
CA ARG A 3 -3.28 -70.01 42.79
C ARG A 3 -3.93 -68.64 42.52
N PHE A 4 -5.13 -68.40 43.01
CA PHE A 4 -5.85 -67.11 42.86
C PHE A 4 -5.12 -65.95 43.54
N ARG A 5 -4.53 -66.18 44.72
CA ARG A 5 -3.72 -65.16 45.42
C ARG A 5 -2.46 -64.78 44.64
N LYS A 6 -1.74 -65.76 44.05
CA LYS A 6 -0.57 -65.51 43.19
C LYS A 6 -0.93 -64.78 41.88
N GLN A 7 -2.06 -65.09 41.28
CA GLN A 7 -2.50 -64.49 40.01
C GLN A 7 -2.97 -63.04 40.20
N SER A 8 -3.72 -62.77 41.28
CA SER A 8 -4.07 -61.42 41.72
C SER A 8 -2.82 -60.57 41.97
N HIS A 9 -1.85 -61.08 42.74
CA HIS A 9 -0.63 -60.35 43.09
C HIS A 9 0.29 -60.07 41.89
N LYS A 10 0.31 -60.96 40.88
CA LYS A 10 1.00 -60.72 39.60
C LYS A 10 0.34 -59.60 38.79
N GLY A 11 -1.00 -59.56 38.76
CA GLY A 11 -1.77 -58.50 38.09
C GLY A 11 -1.59 -57.12 38.73
N THR A 12 -1.52 -57.06 40.07
CA THR A 12 -1.24 -55.81 40.80
C THR A 12 0.19 -55.32 40.58
N LYS A 13 1.18 -56.23 40.56
CA LYS A 13 2.58 -55.88 40.22
C LYS A 13 2.73 -55.35 38.79
N GLY A 14 2.02 -55.95 37.83
CA GLY A 14 2.04 -55.51 36.43
C GLY A 14 1.43 -54.11 36.26
N ARG A 15 0.29 -53.84 36.90
CA ARG A 15 -0.35 -52.52 36.92
C ARG A 15 0.53 -51.46 37.58
N ASN A 16 1.15 -51.77 38.73
CA ASN A 16 2.06 -50.82 39.39
C ASN A 16 3.26 -50.49 38.52
N LYS A 17 3.89 -51.49 37.87
CA LYS A 17 4.98 -51.23 36.92
C LYS A 17 4.56 -50.35 35.75
N ALA A 18 3.35 -50.54 35.21
CA ALA A 18 2.81 -49.71 34.13
C ALA A 18 2.59 -48.27 34.60
N VAL A 19 2.01 -48.08 35.79
CA VAL A 19 1.82 -46.75 36.39
C VAL A 19 3.18 -46.06 36.58
N THR A 20 4.17 -46.72 37.18
CA THR A 20 5.51 -46.14 37.38
C THR A 20 6.14 -45.69 36.06
N LYS A 21 6.05 -46.51 35.01
CA LYS A 21 6.64 -46.21 33.70
C LYS A 21 5.93 -45.05 32.98
N ILE A 22 4.61 -44.93 33.16
CA ILE A 22 3.82 -43.79 32.65
C ILE A 22 4.18 -42.52 33.42
N SER A 23 4.29 -42.60 34.76
CA SER A 23 4.71 -41.48 35.60
C SER A 23 6.09 -40.97 35.19
N GLU A 24 7.07 -41.86 35.03
CA GLU A 24 8.41 -41.52 34.58
C GLU A 24 8.42 -40.82 33.21
N ASN A 25 7.62 -41.32 32.26
CA ASN A 25 7.45 -40.68 30.95
C ASN A 25 6.81 -39.29 31.04
N LEU A 26 5.81 -39.14 31.90
CA LEU A 26 5.15 -37.85 32.15
C LEU A 26 6.14 -36.84 32.74
N THR A 27 6.95 -37.26 33.70
CA THR A 27 7.99 -36.42 34.29
C THR A 27 9.01 -36.03 33.23
N GLN A 28 9.52 -36.99 32.43
CA GLN A 28 10.46 -36.71 31.34
C GLN A 28 9.90 -35.72 30.31
N ARG A 29 8.64 -35.89 29.91
CA ARG A 29 7.97 -34.99 28.96
C ARG A 29 7.80 -33.59 29.55
N ARG A 30 7.40 -33.47 30.82
CA ARG A 30 7.31 -32.17 31.52
C ARG A 30 8.67 -31.48 31.66
N THR A 31 9.73 -32.23 31.96
CA THR A 31 11.09 -31.67 32.02
C THR A 31 11.53 -31.17 30.63
N LYS A 32 11.20 -31.92 29.57
CA LYS A 32 11.52 -31.53 28.19
C LYS A 32 10.71 -30.31 27.75
N GLU A 33 9.41 -30.27 28.08
CA GLU A 33 8.53 -29.11 27.85
C GLU A 33 9.07 -27.88 28.58
N SER A 34 9.39 -27.98 29.86
CA SER A 34 10.00 -26.89 30.62
C SER A 34 11.35 -26.44 30.06
N GLY A 35 12.17 -27.36 29.55
CA GLY A 35 13.43 -27.05 28.87
C GLY A 35 13.18 -26.27 27.58
N LEU A 36 12.30 -26.76 26.72
CA LEU A 36 11.90 -26.10 25.47
C LEU A 36 11.29 -24.71 25.72
N THR A 37 10.42 -24.55 26.74
CA THR A 37 9.86 -23.24 27.11
C THR A 37 10.95 -22.29 27.59
N ARG A 38 11.96 -22.79 28.31
CA ARG A 38 13.10 -21.98 28.74
C ARG A 38 13.97 -21.57 27.55
N ASP A 39 14.28 -22.50 26.65
CA ASP A 39 15.04 -22.22 25.43
C ASP A 39 14.31 -21.20 24.54
N ILE A 40 12.99 -21.34 24.39
CA ILE A 40 12.13 -20.35 23.73
C ILE A 40 12.24 -19.01 24.44
N LYS A 41 12.14 -18.95 25.77
CA LYS A 41 12.24 -17.70 26.53
C LYS A 41 13.61 -17.03 26.38
N ASP A 42 14.69 -17.81 26.36
CA ASP A 42 16.05 -17.28 26.21
C ASP A 42 16.32 -16.82 24.75
N LEU A 43 15.80 -17.53 23.74
CA LEU A 43 15.78 -17.08 22.34
C LEU A 43 14.93 -15.81 22.15
N SER A 44 13.73 -15.78 22.72
CA SER A 44 12.84 -14.62 22.70
C SER A 44 13.51 -13.43 23.37
N ARG A 45 14.17 -13.57 24.53
CA ARG A 45 14.94 -12.47 25.16
C ARG A 45 16.01 -11.87 24.26
N ASN A 46 16.74 -12.71 23.54
CA ASN A 46 17.74 -12.24 22.57
C ASN A 46 17.08 -11.48 21.39
N MET A 47 15.83 -11.81 21.05
CA MET A 47 15.04 -11.20 20.00
C MET A 47 14.23 -9.95 20.46
N THR A 48 13.90 -9.86 21.75
CA THR A 48 13.01 -8.84 22.35
C THR A 48 13.77 -7.77 23.15
N SER A 49 15.11 -7.80 23.18
CA SER A 49 15.82 -6.69 23.83
C SER A 49 15.56 -5.41 23.04
N VAL A 50 15.05 -4.43 23.78
CA VAL A 50 14.80 -3.03 23.44
C VAL A 50 15.94 -2.44 22.57
N GLN A 51 17.18 -2.79 22.90
CA GLN A 51 18.37 -2.24 22.24
C GLN A 51 18.53 -2.66 20.76
N PRO A 52 18.48 -3.95 20.35
CA PRO A 52 18.52 -4.34 18.94
C PRO A 52 17.47 -3.65 18.07
N THR A 53 16.26 -3.43 18.60
CA THR A 53 15.21 -2.70 17.86
C THR A 53 15.62 -1.25 17.62
N VAL A 54 16.14 -0.58 18.65
CA VAL A 54 16.67 0.79 18.52
C VAL A 54 17.86 0.85 17.59
N ASP A 55 18.79 -0.09 17.69
CA ASP A 55 19.98 -0.15 16.85
C ASP A 55 19.59 -0.31 15.39
N GLU A 56 18.60 -1.16 15.11
CA GLU A 56 18.09 -1.37 13.76
C GLU A 56 17.34 -0.13 13.24
N ILE A 57 16.50 0.52 14.06
CA ILE A 57 15.83 1.78 13.66
C ILE A 57 16.88 2.86 13.36
N ASN A 58 17.88 3.03 14.23
CA ASN A 58 18.96 4.00 14.00
C ASN A 58 19.78 3.64 12.75
N ARG A 59 20.04 2.35 12.50
CA ARG A 59 20.72 1.89 11.27
C ARG A 59 19.91 2.27 10.03
N LEU A 60 18.60 2.08 10.06
CA LEU A 60 17.70 2.49 8.98
C LEU A 60 17.70 4.01 8.81
N LEU A 61 17.50 4.78 9.88
CA LEU A 61 17.56 6.26 9.85
C LEU A 61 18.84 6.77 9.18
N VAL A 62 20.00 6.28 9.62
CA VAL A 62 21.31 6.66 9.03
C VAL A 62 21.43 6.20 7.58
N GLY A 63 21.05 4.96 7.28
CA GLY A 63 21.08 4.41 5.92
C GLY A 63 20.20 5.18 4.94
N PHE A 64 19.17 5.87 5.45
CA PHE A 64 18.23 6.67 4.69
C PHE A 64 18.51 8.18 4.72
N GLY A 65 19.59 8.61 5.38
CA GLY A 65 20.02 10.01 5.40
C GLY A 65 19.38 10.88 6.49
N PHE A 66 18.63 10.29 7.42
CA PHE A 66 18.14 10.98 8.62
C PHE A 66 19.28 11.05 9.65
N LEU A 67 20.04 12.13 9.60
CA LEU A 67 21.23 12.34 10.44
C LEU A 67 21.02 13.36 11.56
N ASN A 68 19.87 14.04 11.58
CA ASN A 68 19.58 15.16 12.48
C ASN A 68 18.93 14.73 13.81
N PHE A 69 18.62 13.45 13.98
CA PHE A 69 18.17 12.87 15.24
C PHE A 69 18.48 11.37 15.32
N LYS A 70 18.38 10.79 16.51
CA LYS A 70 18.50 9.36 16.79
C LYS A 70 17.55 8.94 17.90
N ILE A 71 17.24 7.65 17.99
CA ILE A 71 16.56 7.06 19.14
C ILE A 71 17.61 6.63 20.16
N SER A 72 17.45 7.02 21.41
CA SER A 72 18.33 6.63 22.52
C SER A 72 17.51 6.10 23.70
N PRO A 73 18.07 5.19 24.53
CA PRO A 73 17.42 4.80 25.78
C PRO A 73 17.20 6.02 26.66
N SER A 74 16.02 6.13 27.26
CA SER A 74 15.71 7.20 28.18
C SER A 74 16.62 7.14 29.41
N THR A 75 17.25 8.27 29.73
CA THR A 75 18.07 8.41 30.94
C THR A 75 17.25 8.55 32.21
N THR A 76 15.94 8.84 32.08
CA THR A 76 15.04 9.13 33.20
C THR A 76 14.04 8.03 33.48
N LEU A 77 13.62 7.27 32.46
CA LEU A 77 12.60 6.23 32.57
C LEU A 77 13.16 4.87 32.12
N PRO A 78 13.18 3.85 33.00
CA PRO A 78 13.56 2.50 32.61
C PRO A 78 12.67 1.98 31.47
N ASN A 79 13.25 1.29 30.49
CA ASN A 79 12.57 0.71 29.32
C ASN A 79 11.81 1.72 28.43
N HIS A 80 12.17 3.00 28.47
CA HIS A 80 11.63 4.02 27.57
C HIS A 80 12.73 4.52 26.62
N TYR A 81 12.31 5.24 25.58
CA TYR A 81 13.21 5.87 24.62
C TYR A 81 12.98 7.38 24.55
N SER A 82 14.06 8.10 24.27
CA SER A 82 14.07 9.49 23.86
C SER A 82 14.44 9.59 22.39
N ILE A 83 13.87 10.58 21.70
CA ILE A 83 14.37 11.00 20.39
C ILE A 83 15.25 12.21 20.65
N GLU A 84 16.52 12.11 20.29
CA GLU A 84 17.55 13.09 20.62
C GLU A 84 18.13 13.69 19.36
N ARG A 85 18.35 15.01 19.38
CA ARG A 85 19.18 15.73 18.41
C ARG A 85 20.66 15.39 18.62
N LEU A 86 21.50 15.76 17.66
CA LEU A 86 22.94 15.47 17.70
C LEU A 86 23.67 16.16 18.86
N ASP A 87 23.15 17.29 19.32
CA ASP A 87 23.62 18.04 20.48
C ASP A 87 23.13 17.47 21.84
N GLY A 88 22.27 16.46 21.81
CA GLY A 88 21.68 15.82 22.99
C GLY A 88 20.36 16.43 23.46
N GLU A 89 19.84 17.45 22.77
CA GLU A 89 18.52 18.01 23.10
C GLU A 89 17.39 17.06 22.71
N GLN A 90 16.26 17.12 23.44
CA GLN A 90 15.08 16.32 23.09
C GLN A 90 14.44 16.84 21.81
N ALA A 91 14.22 15.95 20.85
CA ALA A 91 13.69 16.32 19.53
C ALA A 91 12.16 16.48 19.52
N GLN A 92 11.45 16.05 20.57
CA GLN A 92 9.98 15.91 20.62
C GLN A 92 9.21 17.10 20.02
N ASP A 93 9.59 18.33 20.40
CA ASP A 93 8.89 19.55 19.98
C ASP A 93 9.37 20.12 18.63
N THR A 94 10.40 19.51 18.03
CA THR A 94 11.07 20.02 16.82
C THR A 94 10.98 19.06 15.63
N LEU A 95 10.38 17.89 15.81
CA LEU A 95 10.16 16.95 14.72
C LEU A 95 9.11 17.50 13.76
N SER A 96 9.43 17.49 12.47
CA SER A 96 8.45 17.71 11.42
C SER A 96 7.44 16.57 11.36
N GLU A 97 6.27 16.83 10.78
CA GLU A 97 5.22 15.82 10.55
C GLU A 97 5.76 14.60 9.78
N GLY A 98 6.63 14.83 8.79
CA GLY A 98 7.28 13.77 8.03
C GLY A 98 8.22 12.91 8.88
N GLU A 99 9.01 13.52 9.76
CA GLU A 99 9.89 12.77 10.68
C GLU A 99 9.08 11.94 11.69
N VAL A 100 8.01 12.52 12.25
CA VAL A 100 7.12 11.79 13.17
C VAL A 100 6.50 10.59 12.47
N THR A 101 5.94 10.79 11.27
CA THR A 101 5.33 9.73 10.48
C THR A 101 6.34 8.63 10.15
N PHE A 102 7.56 9.02 9.74
CA PHE A 102 8.59 8.07 9.35
C PHE A 102 9.13 7.25 10.52
N ILE A 103 9.42 7.89 11.67
CA ILE A 103 9.85 7.17 12.89
C ILE A 103 8.76 6.21 13.37
N THR A 104 7.50 6.65 13.34
CA THR A 104 6.35 5.82 13.72
C THR A 104 6.22 4.62 12.80
N PHE A 105 6.41 4.81 11.49
CA PHE A 105 6.43 3.71 10.52
C PHE A 105 7.58 2.74 10.78
N LEU A 106 8.80 3.23 11.04
CA LEU A 106 9.94 2.36 11.36
C LEU A 106 9.72 1.55 12.64
N TYR A 107 9.15 2.18 13.66
CA TYR A 107 8.78 1.49 14.90
C TYR A 107 7.74 0.40 14.63
N PHE A 108 6.66 0.72 13.89
CA PHE A 108 5.67 -0.26 13.48
C PHE A 108 6.29 -1.40 12.66
N TYR A 109 7.16 -1.08 11.70
CA TYR A 109 7.86 -2.07 10.88
C TYR A 109 8.67 -3.05 11.73
N GLN A 110 9.43 -2.57 12.72
CA GLN A 110 10.13 -3.47 13.64
C GLN A 110 9.17 -4.29 14.50
N LEU A 111 8.06 -3.72 14.96
CA LEU A 111 7.02 -4.46 15.68
C LEU A 111 6.43 -5.61 14.84
N THR A 112 6.31 -5.44 13.52
CA THR A 112 5.83 -6.54 12.66
C THR A 112 6.77 -7.74 12.66
N ARG A 113 8.08 -7.52 12.85
CA ARG A 113 9.13 -8.54 12.81
C ARG A 113 9.54 -9.06 14.20
N GLY A 114 9.16 -8.34 15.25
CA GLY A 114 9.42 -8.69 16.65
C GLY A 114 8.23 -9.35 17.36
N SER A 115 8.50 -9.81 18.59
CA SER A 115 7.51 -10.25 19.58
C SER A 115 7.11 -9.09 20.49
N PHE A 116 5.83 -9.02 20.90
CA PHE A 116 5.31 -7.97 21.80
C PHE A 116 5.81 -8.09 23.25
N SER A 117 6.36 -9.25 23.63
CA SER A 117 6.87 -9.53 24.97
C SER A 117 7.93 -10.64 24.94
N GLU A 118 8.79 -10.70 25.96
CA GLU A 118 9.79 -11.78 26.15
C GLU A 118 9.18 -13.18 26.26
N GLU A 119 7.85 -13.28 26.41
CA GLU A 119 7.14 -14.49 26.83
C GLU A 119 6.17 -15.02 25.77
N GLU A 120 5.86 -14.24 24.73
CA GLU A 120 4.98 -14.67 23.63
C GLU A 120 5.78 -15.23 22.47
N ILE A 121 5.49 -16.49 22.14
CA ILE A 121 5.85 -17.11 20.86
C ILE A 121 5.22 -16.24 19.76
N ALA A 122 5.96 -15.93 18.69
CA ALA A 122 5.45 -15.13 17.59
C ALA A 122 4.17 -15.77 17.01
N GLU A 123 3.02 -15.22 17.38
CA GLU A 123 1.72 -15.70 16.90
C GLU A 123 1.49 -15.29 15.45
N ASP A 124 0.73 -16.14 14.75
CA ASP A 124 0.23 -15.87 13.41
C ASP A 124 -0.57 -14.56 13.41
N ARG A 125 -0.16 -13.60 12.57
CA ARG A 125 -0.74 -12.25 12.56
C ARG A 125 -1.11 -11.75 11.17
N VAL A 126 -2.11 -10.88 11.15
CA VAL A 126 -2.48 -10.07 9.98
C VAL A 126 -1.96 -8.66 10.20
N VAL A 127 -1.17 -8.15 9.26
CA VAL A 127 -0.63 -6.80 9.31
C VAL A 127 -1.48 -5.90 8.44
N VAL A 128 -1.91 -4.76 8.99
CA VAL A 128 -2.62 -3.71 8.26
C VAL A 128 -1.76 -2.46 8.29
N ILE A 129 -1.46 -1.93 7.10
CA ILE A 129 -0.75 -0.66 6.93
C ILE A 129 -1.72 0.29 6.26
N ASP A 130 -2.15 1.32 7.00
CA ASP A 130 -3.04 2.35 6.49
C ASP A 130 -2.26 3.63 6.22
N ASP A 131 -2.12 3.94 4.94
CA ASP A 131 -1.52 5.14 4.38
C ASP A 131 -0.17 5.53 5.03
N PRO A 132 0.88 4.72 4.81
CA PRO A 132 2.15 4.86 5.54
C PRO A 132 2.96 6.11 5.17
N ILE A 133 2.42 6.95 4.29
CA ILE A 133 3.04 8.19 3.83
C ILE A 133 2.03 9.34 3.85
N SER A 134 2.25 10.31 4.73
CA SER A 134 1.64 11.64 4.58
C SER A 134 2.47 12.43 3.57
N SER A 135 1.80 12.89 2.51
CA SER A 135 2.29 13.76 1.44
C SER A 135 3.54 14.61 1.79
N LEU A 136 4.71 14.37 1.14
CA LEU A 136 5.58 15.39 0.49
C LEU A 136 7.08 15.05 0.34
N ASP A 137 7.65 14.03 0.99
CA ASP A 137 9.05 13.67 0.72
C ASP A 137 9.17 12.45 -0.20
N SER A 138 9.63 12.70 -1.43
CA SER A 138 9.93 11.65 -2.41
C SER A 138 10.91 10.62 -1.88
N ASN A 139 11.86 11.00 -1.02
CA ASN A 139 12.83 10.08 -0.44
C ASN A 139 12.14 9.10 0.53
N VAL A 140 11.30 9.62 1.43
CA VAL A 140 10.52 8.80 2.37
C VAL A 140 9.63 7.81 1.61
N LEU A 141 9.00 8.24 0.52
CA LEU A 141 8.18 7.36 -0.33
C LEU A 141 8.98 6.14 -0.81
N TYR A 142 10.18 6.34 -1.37
CA TYR A 142 10.99 5.23 -1.87
C TYR A 142 11.43 4.28 -0.76
N ILE A 143 11.80 4.85 0.39
CA ILE A 143 12.24 4.09 1.56
C ILE A 143 11.12 3.21 2.11
N VAL A 144 9.96 3.81 2.37
CA VAL A 144 8.77 3.10 2.86
C VAL A 144 8.35 2.03 1.85
N SER A 145 8.39 2.34 0.54
CA SER A 145 8.13 1.37 -0.52
C SER A 145 9.07 0.17 -0.49
N ALA A 146 10.37 0.40 -0.26
CA ALA A 146 11.37 -0.67 -0.16
C ALA A 146 11.11 -1.59 1.04
N LEU A 147 10.84 -1.01 2.21
CA LEU A 147 10.55 -1.77 3.43
C LEU A 147 9.26 -2.59 3.31
N VAL A 148 8.20 -1.99 2.72
CA VAL A 148 6.96 -2.72 2.44
C VAL A 148 7.17 -3.84 1.41
N LYS A 149 7.99 -3.63 0.38
CA LYS A 149 8.36 -4.68 -0.58
C LYS A 149 9.10 -5.83 0.07
N ASP A 150 10.01 -5.55 1.00
CA ASP A 150 10.72 -6.59 1.74
C ASP A 150 9.76 -7.38 2.63
N LEU A 151 8.82 -6.71 3.30
CA LEU A 151 7.75 -7.37 4.05
C LEU A 151 6.88 -8.28 3.15
N ILE A 152 6.45 -7.78 1.99
CA ILE A 152 5.68 -8.56 1.00
C ILE A 152 6.49 -9.78 0.54
N ARG A 153 7.80 -9.62 0.29
CA ARG A 153 8.67 -10.72 -0.13
C ARG A 153 8.75 -11.77 0.97
N GLU A 154 9.02 -11.36 2.20
CA GLU A 154 9.11 -12.23 3.38
C GLU A 154 7.84 -13.08 3.50
N ILE A 155 6.66 -12.45 3.52
CA ILE A 155 5.35 -13.13 3.62
C ILE A 155 5.14 -14.14 2.49
N LYS A 156 5.60 -13.83 1.27
CA LYS A 156 5.40 -14.70 0.09
C LYS A 156 6.40 -15.86 0.01
N THR A 157 7.62 -15.69 0.52
CA THR A 157 8.70 -16.67 0.34
C THR A 157 8.97 -17.50 1.59
N ASP A 158 8.73 -16.96 2.77
CA ASP A 158 9.04 -17.61 4.04
C ASP A 158 7.79 -18.32 4.59
N GLN A 159 7.82 -19.66 4.56
CA GLN A 159 6.73 -20.49 5.06
C GLN A 159 6.59 -20.42 6.59
N GLU A 160 7.67 -20.07 7.29
CA GLU A 160 7.71 -19.96 8.74
C GLU A 160 7.44 -18.52 9.21
N SER A 161 7.17 -17.58 8.29
CA SER A 161 6.83 -16.21 8.67
C SER A 161 5.58 -16.20 9.55
N SER A 162 5.66 -15.48 10.67
CA SER A 162 4.51 -15.27 11.56
C SER A 162 3.44 -14.37 10.93
N ILE A 163 3.78 -13.62 9.87
CA ILE A 163 2.84 -12.74 9.19
C ILE A 163 2.15 -13.52 8.07
N LYS A 164 0.85 -13.81 8.25
CA LYS A 164 0.08 -14.63 7.30
C LYS A 164 -0.63 -13.83 6.22
N GLN A 165 -0.85 -12.53 6.46
CA GLN A 165 -1.51 -11.64 5.51
C GLN A 165 -1.06 -10.20 5.73
N LEU A 166 -0.89 -9.45 4.64
CA LEU A 166 -0.69 -8.01 4.63
C LEU A 166 -1.87 -7.34 3.91
N ILE A 167 -2.48 -6.35 4.54
CA ILE A 167 -3.45 -5.43 3.94
C ILE A 167 -2.79 -4.06 3.87
N LEU A 168 -2.57 -3.57 2.65
CA LEU A 168 -1.99 -2.26 2.40
C LEU A 168 -3.08 -1.32 1.84
N LEU A 169 -3.33 -0.23 2.56
CA LEU A 169 -4.26 0.82 2.16
C LEU A 169 -3.47 2.09 1.90
N THR A 170 -3.82 2.82 0.85
CA THR A 170 -3.22 4.12 0.56
C THR A 170 -4.10 4.90 -0.41
N HIS A 171 -4.06 6.23 -0.30
CA HIS A 171 -4.60 7.12 -1.32
C HIS A 171 -3.51 7.56 -2.32
N ASN A 172 -2.23 7.26 -2.06
CA ASN A 172 -1.12 7.67 -2.87
C ASN A 172 -0.84 6.66 -4.00
N VAL A 173 -1.19 7.07 -5.22
CA VAL A 173 -1.07 6.26 -6.45
C VAL A 173 0.39 5.90 -6.77
N TYR A 174 1.34 6.79 -6.47
CA TYR A 174 2.76 6.53 -6.69
C TYR A 174 3.28 5.45 -5.75
N PHE A 175 2.95 5.55 -4.47
CA PHE A 175 3.30 4.52 -3.50
C PHE A 175 2.61 3.19 -3.79
N HIS A 176 1.33 3.20 -4.16
CA HIS A 176 0.63 2.00 -4.64
C HIS A 176 1.39 1.35 -5.80
N LYS A 177 1.74 2.14 -6.83
CA LYS A 177 2.49 1.66 -7.99
C LYS A 177 3.82 1.07 -7.56
N GLU A 178 4.56 1.77 -6.71
CA GLU A 178 5.84 1.28 -6.21
C GLU A 178 5.66 -0.02 -5.44
N ALA A 179 4.86 -0.05 -4.37
CA ALA A 179 4.65 -1.23 -3.53
C ALA A 179 4.10 -2.44 -4.30
N SER A 180 3.26 -2.23 -5.32
CA SER A 180 2.71 -3.29 -6.18
C SER A 180 3.65 -3.75 -7.29
N PHE A 181 4.73 -3.01 -7.59
CA PHE A 181 5.68 -3.37 -8.63
C PHE A 181 6.55 -4.55 -8.21
N GLN A 182 6.43 -5.68 -8.93
CA GLN A 182 7.19 -6.90 -8.65
C GLN A 182 7.84 -7.42 -9.94
N ASN A 183 9.14 -7.74 -9.90
CA ASN A 183 9.88 -8.40 -10.99
C ASN A 183 9.76 -7.71 -12.37
N GLY A 184 9.76 -6.37 -12.41
CA GLY A 184 9.76 -5.62 -13.66
C GLY A 184 8.38 -5.45 -14.31
N ARG A 185 7.29 -5.88 -13.65
CA ARG A 185 5.91 -5.68 -14.11
C ARG A 185 5.03 -5.20 -12.96
N SER A 186 4.07 -4.32 -13.26
CA SER A 186 3.01 -3.90 -12.33
C SER A 186 1.87 -4.92 -12.22
N ASN A 187 1.98 -6.05 -12.94
CA ASN A 187 0.90 -7.01 -13.09
C ASN A 187 0.93 -7.96 -11.89
N GLY A 188 -0.22 -8.11 -11.23
CA GLY A 188 -0.32 -8.85 -9.98
C GLY A 188 0.16 -10.29 -10.04
N CYS A 189 0.30 -10.89 -8.86
CA CYS A 189 0.63 -12.29 -8.71
C CYS A 189 -0.56 -13.07 -8.12
N LYS A 190 -0.51 -14.39 -8.22
CA LYS A 190 -1.54 -15.30 -7.65
C LYS A 190 -1.82 -15.05 -6.16
N ASP A 191 -0.84 -14.50 -5.43
CA ASP A 191 -0.87 -14.25 -3.99
C ASP A 191 -1.17 -12.78 -3.65
N THR A 192 -1.67 -11.97 -4.59
CA THR A 192 -1.98 -10.56 -4.35
C THR A 192 -3.27 -10.18 -5.06
N ASN A 193 -4.17 -9.56 -4.32
CA ASN A 193 -5.44 -9.07 -4.83
C ASN A 193 -5.51 -7.54 -4.70
N PHE A 194 -6.24 -6.90 -5.61
CA PHE A 194 -6.36 -5.46 -5.70
C PHE A 194 -7.81 -5.01 -5.55
N TRP A 195 -8.00 -3.89 -4.85
CA TRP A 195 -9.29 -3.25 -4.65
C TRP A 195 -9.18 -1.75 -4.84
N ILE A 196 -10.30 -1.13 -5.21
CA ILE A 196 -10.47 0.32 -5.20
C ILE A 196 -11.64 0.65 -4.30
N LEU A 197 -11.38 1.55 -3.36
CA LEU A 197 -12.38 2.13 -2.49
C LEU A 197 -12.71 3.52 -3.03
N ARG A 198 -13.99 3.80 -3.25
CA ARG A 198 -14.48 5.14 -3.63
C ARG A 198 -15.47 5.62 -2.60
N LYS A 199 -15.39 6.90 -2.25
CA LYS A 199 -16.33 7.55 -1.35
C LYS A 199 -17.02 8.69 -2.09
N ALA A 200 -18.33 8.58 -2.27
CA ALA A 200 -19.17 9.60 -2.89
C ALA A 200 -20.42 9.80 -2.04
N ASN A 201 -20.81 11.04 -1.77
CA ASN A 201 -22.01 11.37 -0.97
C ASN A 201 -22.07 10.63 0.38
N ASN A 202 -20.93 10.52 1.07
CA ASN A 202 -20.76 9.75 2.31
C ASN A 202 -21.06 8.24 2.21
N VAL A 203 -21.16 7.69 1.00
CA VAL A 203 -21.29 6.26 0.73
C VAL A 203 -19.96 5.73 0.20
N THR A 204 -19.48 4.65 0.80
CA THR A 204 -18.28 3.94 0.35
C THR A 204 -18.67 2.76 -0.54
N SER A 205 -18.14 2.71 -1.75
CA SER A 205 -18.22 1.56 -2.66
C SER A 205 -16.86 0.88 -2.79
N VAL A 206 -16.85 -0.45 -2.86
CA VAL A 206 -15.63 -1.25 -3.00
C VAL A 206 -15.70 -2.06 -4.29
N SER A 207 -14.70 -1.91 -5.15
CA SER A 207 -14.55 -2.66 -6.40
C SER A 207 -13.36 -3.61 -6.30
N ALA A 208 -13.59 -4.91 -6.52
CA ALA A 208 -12.54 -5.93 -6.56
C ALA A 208 -11.99 -6.10 -7.98
N TYR A 209 -10.67 -6.18 -8.10
CA TYR A 209 -9.96 -6.39 -9.37
C TYR A 209 -9.12 -7.69 -9.35
N GLU A 210 -9.32 -8.52 -8.32
CA GLU A 210 -8.64 -9.81 -8.15
C GLU A 210 -7.12 -9.63 -8.31
N GLN A 211 -6.42 -10.52 -9.02
CA GLN A 211 -4.98 -10.45 -9.22
C GLN A 211 -4.55 -9.50 -10.34
N LYS A 212 -5.47 -8.73 -10.94
CA LYS A 212 -5.11 -7.74 -11.96
C LYS A 212 -5.01 -6.37 -11.29
N ASN A 213 -3.78 -5.85 -11.17
CA ASN A 213 -3.58 -4.48 -10.70
C ASN A 213 -4.23 -3.51 -11.69
N PRO A 214 -5.23 -2.74 -11.30
CA PRO A 214 -5.93 -1.89 -12.25
C PRO A 214 -5.22 -0.55 -12.43
N ILE A 215 -4.15 -0.27 -11.67
CA ILE A 215 -3.38 0.98 -11.68
C ILE A 215 -1.95 0.67 -12.19
N GLU A 216 -1.69 0.84 -13.48
CA GLU A 216 -0.31 0.69 -14.02
C GLU A 216 0.43 2.03 -14.05
N SER A 217 -0.30 3.15 -14.18
CA SER A 217 0.27 4.50 -14.06
C SER A 217 -0.73 5.54 -13.55
N SER A 218 -0.20 6.66 -13.03
CA SER A 218 -1.02 7.82 -12.66
C SER A 218 -1.73 8.45 -13.85
N TYR A 219 -1.20 8.29 -15.07
CA TYR A 219 -1.84 8.76 -16.30
C TYR A 219 -2.98 7.84 -16.74
N GLU A 220 -2.77 6.52 -16.74
CA GLU A 220 -3.81 5.54 -17.06
C GLU A 220 -4.98 5.61 -16.07
N LEU A 221 -4.70 5.91 -14.80
CA LEU A 221 -5.72 6.15 -13.79
C LEU A 221 -6.70 7.25 -14.21
N LEU A 222 -6.21 8.34 -14.81
CA LEU A 222 -7.05 9.43 -15.31
C LEU A 222 -8.00 8.91 -16.42
N TRP A 223 -7.47 8.16 -17.37
CA TRP A 223 -8.28 7.59 -18.44
C TRP A 223 -9.31 6.58 -17.92
N ARG A 224 -8.99 5.84 -16.87
CA ARG A 224 -9.96 4.95 -16.23
C ARG A 224 -11.06 5.72 -15.50
N GLU A 225 -10.73 6.80 -14.79
CA GLU A 225 -11.74 7.69 -14.19
C GLU A 225 -12.70 8.24 -15.25
N LEU A 226 -12.17 8.60 -16.42
CA LEU A 226 -12.97 9.05 -17.57
C LEU A 226 -13.84 7.92 -18.16
N LYS A 227 -13.34 6.69 -18.24
CA LYS A 227 -14.12 5.51 -18.68
C LYS A 227 -15.26 5.19 -17.71
N GLU A 228 -14.98 5.25 -16.41
CA GLU A 228 -15.92 4.96 -15.33
C GLU A 228 -16.72 6.20 -14.88
N ARG A 229 -16.88 7.18 -15.77
CA ARG A 229 -17.51 8.47 -15.50
C ARG A 229 -18.88 8.42 -14.83
N ASN A 230 -19.70 7.41 -15.14
CA ASN A 230 -21.03 7.24 -14.56
C ASN A 230 -20.99 7.00 -13.04
N ALA A 231 -19.83 6.60 -12.49
CA ALA A 231 -19.61 6.37 -11.06
C ALA A 231 -18.92 7.56 -10.35
N ASN A 232 -18.58 8.62 -11.08
CA ASN A 232 -17.84 9.78 -10.58
C ASN A 232 -18.70 11.05 -10.73
N SER A 233 -18.41 12.09 -9.93
CA SER A 233 -19.09 13.39 -10.08
C SER A 233 -18.57 14.15 -11.30
N GLY A 234 -19.38 15.05 -11.89
CA GLY A 234 -18.94 15.92 -12.98
C GLY A 234 -17.66 16.72 -12.65
N ILE A 235 -17.47 17.14 -11.39
CA ILE A 235 -16.26 17.84 -10.92
C ILE A 235 -15.01 16.95 -10.99
N THR A 236 -15.15 15.66 -10.64
CA THR A 236 -14.05 14.71 -10.80
C THR A 236 -13.68 14.58 -12.27
N ILE A 237 -14.67 14.42 -13.15
CA ILE A 237 -14.43 14.25 -14.60
C ILE A 237 -13.82 15.49 -15.25
N GLN A 238 -14.24 16.68 -14.84
CA GLN A 238 -13.66 17.96 -15.23
C GLN A 238 -12.17 18.02 -14.91
N ASN A 239 -11.80 17.70 -13.66
CA ASN A 239 -10.40 17.67 -13.22
C ASN A 239 -9.59 16.58 -13.92
N THR A 240 -10.19 15.42 -14.16
CA THR A 240 -9.56 14.31 -14.89
C THR A 240 -9.23 14.73 -16.33
N MET A 241 -10.18 15.32 -17.07
CA MET A 241 -9.95 15.79 -18.45
C MET A 241 -8.87 16.87 -18.52
N ARG A 242 -8.86 17.82 -17.57
CA ARG A 242 -7.79 18.83 -17.46
C ARG A 242 -6.41 18.18 -17.34
N ARG A 243 -6.25 17.27 -16.38
CA ARG A 243 -4.96 16.60 -16.13
C ARG A 243 -4.50 15.76 -17.32
N ILE A 244 -5.42 15.16 -18.08
CA ILE A 244 -5.09 14.43 -19.30
C ILE A 244 -4.55 15.37 -20.38
N ILE A 245 -5.26 16.48 -20.66
CA ILE A 245 -4.82 17.46 -21.67
C ILE A 245 -3.49 18.09 -21.27
N GLU A 246 -3.34 18.51 -20.01
CA GLU A 246 -2.10 19.09 -19.50
C GLU A 246 -0.92 18.12 -19.64
N ASN A 247 -1.09 16.86 -19.20
CA ASN A 247 0.00 15.89 -19.23
C ASN A 247 0.37 15.51 -20.69
N TYR A 248 -0.62 15.20 -21.51
CA TYR A 248 -0.38 14.71 -22.87
C TYR A 248 0.02 15.81 -23.84
N PHE A 249 -0.78 16.86 -23.96
CA PHE A 249 -0.53 17.91 -24.94
C PHE A 249 0.49 18.93 -24.44
N LYS A 250 0.39 19.40 -23.19
CA LYS A 250 1.28 20.49 -22.71
C LYS A 250 2.64 19.97 -22.27
N ILE A 251 2.69 18.98 -21.37
CA ILE A 251 3.96 18.49 -20.80
C ILE A 251 4.72 17.62 -21.80
N LEU A 252 4.08 16.58 -22.33
CA LEU A 252 4.73 15.64 -23.25
C LEU A 252 4.81 16.20 -24.68
N GLY A 253 3.69 16.72 -25.19
CA GLY A 253 3.58 17.22 -26.56
C GLY A 253 4.11 18.65 -26.77
N ARG A 254 4.32 19.43 -25.70
CA ARG A 254 4.74 20.84 -25.74
C ARG A 254 3.81 21.77 -26.54
N PHE A 255 2.53 21.45 -26.59
CA PHE A 255 1.49 22.29 -27.18
C PHE A 255 1.06 23.38 -26.20
N SER A 256 0.86 24.60 -26.69
CA SER A 256 0.07 25.63 -26.01
C SER A 256 -1.42 25.43 -26.26
N ASP A 257 -2.27 26.14 -25.53
CA ASP A 257 -3.72 26.11 -25.77
C ASP A 257 -4.06 26.63 -27.17
N ASP A 258 -3.34 27.65 -27.65
CA ASP A 258 -3.48 28.17 -29.03
C ASP A 258 -3.10 27.12 -30.08
N ASP A 259 -2.05 26.33 -29.83
CA ASP A 259 -1.65 25.27 -30.75
C ASP A 259 -2.75 24.21 -30.90
N ILE A 260 -3.44 23.86 -29.80
CA ILE A 260 -4.57 22.92 -29.80
C ILE A 260 -5.76 23.53 -30.56
N LEU A 261 -6.11 24.79 -30.27
CA LEU A 261 -7.23 25.49 -30.90
C LEU A 261 -7.01 25.64 -32.41
N SER A 262 -5.76 25.90 -32.83
CA SER A 262 -5.40 26.06 -34.25
C SER A 262 -5.65 24.81 -35.10
N LYS A 263 -5.82 23.63 -34.46
CA LYS A 263 -6.12 22.37 -35.14
C LYS A 263 -7.57 22.22 -35.56
N PHE A 264 -8.48 23.01 -34.98
CA PHE A 264 -9.90 22.96 -35.31
C PHE A 264 -10.18 23.76 -36.60
N GLU A 265 -10.93 23.12 -37.50
CA GLU A 265 -11.10 23.57 -38.89
C GLU A 265 -11.88 24.89 -39.04
N ASN A 266 -12.79 25.19 -38.12
CA ASN A 266 -13.68 26.33 -38.22
C ASN A 266 -13.88 27.06 -36.88
N LEU A 267 -14.31 28.32 -36.96
CA LEU A 267 -14.46 29.20 -35.79
C LEU A 267 -15.48 28.67 -34.76
N GLN A 268 -16.51 27.94 -35.20
CA GLN A 268 -17.54 27.39 -34.31
C GLN A 268 -16.96 26.25 -33.46
N GLU A 269 -16.24 25.32 -34.10
CA GLU A 269 -15.57 24.22 -33.40
C GLU A 269 -14.42 24.74 -32.51
N GLN A 270 -13.71 25.79 -32.92
CA GLN A 270 -12.74 26.48 -32.06
C GLN A 270 -13.41 27.09 -30.81
N GLN A 271 -14.58 27.70 -30.94
CA GLN A 271 -15.35 28.22 -29.81
C GLN A 271 -15.83 27.11 -28.87
N ILE A 272 -16.26 25.98 -29.43
CA ILE A 272 -16.66 24.80 -28.65
C ILE A 272 -15.45 24.24 -27.88
N CYS A 273 -14.28 24.10 -28.52
CA CYS A 273 -13.05 23.68 -27.83
C CYS A 273 -12.64 24.67 -26.74
N ASN A 274 -12.72 25.98 -27.01
CA ASN A 274 -12.46 27.01 -26.00
C ASN A 274 -13.40 26.88 -24.79
N SER A 275 -14.67 26.59 -25.02
CA SER A 275 -15.63 26.37 -23.93
C SER A 275 -15.24 25.17 -23.06
N LEU A 276 -14.73 24.08 -23.65
CA LEU A 276 -14.17 22.95 -22.90
C LEU A 276 -12.94 23.38 -22.09
N MET A 277 -12.01 24.12 -22.70
CA MET A 277 -10.79 24.58 -22.02
C MET A 277 -11.10 25.47 -20.82
N TYR A 278 -12.09 26.35 -20.92
CA TYR A 278 -12.56 27.14 -19.78
C TYR A 278 -13.21 26.25 -18.72
N TRP A 279 -14.10 25.35 -19.14
CA TRP A 279 -14.79 24.45 -18.23
C TRP A 279 -13.79 23.59 -17.45
N ILE A 280 -12.85 22.88 -18.10
CA ILE A 280 -11.88 22.02 -17.38
C ILE A 280 -10.98 22.81 -16.41
N ASN A 281 -10.73 24.11 -16.68
CA ASN A 281 -9.94 24.99 -15.82
C ASN A 281 -10.74 25.57 -14.64
N ASP A 282 -12.06 25.73 -14.76
CA ASP A 282 -12.94 26.28 -13.71
C ASP A 282 -13.09 25.32 -12.52
N GLY A 283 -13.08 24.00 -12.79
CA GLY A 283 -13.18 22.94 -11.79
C GLY A 283 -12.03 22.87 -10.77
N SER A 284 -11.00 23.72 -10.89
CA SER A 284 -9.89 23.84 -9.94
C SER A 284 -9.99 25.06 -9.01
N HIS A 285 -10.89 26.02 -9.28
CA HIS A 285 -10.88 27.34 -8.62
C HIS A 285 -12.22 27.83 -8.02
N CYS A 286 -13.34 27.14 -8.24
CA CYS A 286 -14.61 27.58 -7.67
C CYS A 286 -14.91 26.92 -6.32
N LEU A 287 -14.76 27.68 -5.24
CA LEU A 287 -15.67 27.53 -4.09
C LEU A 287 -17.10 27.71 -4.65
N PRO A 288 -18.06 26.84 -4.33
CA PRO A 288 -19.42 26.96 -4.84
C PRO A 288 -20.08 28.18 -4.17
N ASP A 289 -19.96 29.33 -4.81
CA ASP A 289 -20.72 30.53 -4.44
C ASP A 289 -22.09 30.46 -5.13
N ASP A 290 -23.13 30.94 -4.45
CA ASP A 290 -24.58 30.79 -4.67
C ASP A 290 -25.15 31.33 -6.02
N LEU A 291 -24.42 31.18 -7.13
CA LEU A 291 -24.93 31.39 -8.47
C LEU A 291 -25.35 30.04 -9.04
N TYR A 292 -26.61 29.94 -9.45
CA TYR A 292 -27.20 28.79 -10.15
C TYR A 292 -26.40 28.45 -11.42
N ILE A 293 -25.29 27.73 -11.28
CA ILE A 293 -24.58 27.10 -12.38
C ILE A 293 -25.29 25.76 -12.62
N GLN A 294 -25.72 25.53 -13.85
CA GLN A 294 -26.32 24.25 -14.27
C GLN A 294 -25.49 23.08 -13.72
N HIS A 295 -26.16 22.05 -13.22
CA HIS A 295 -25.48 20.88 -12.67
C HIS A 295 -24.45 20.37 -13.69
N PRO A 296 -23.16 20.24 -13.30
CA PRO A 296 -22.09 19.79 -14.19
C PRO A 296 -22.42 18.49 -14.94
N ASP A 297 -23.25 17.64 -14.32
CA ASP A 297 -23.70 16.36 -14.86
C ASP A 297 -24.48 16.48 -16.19
N ASP A 298 -25.29 17.54 -16.39
CA ASP A 298 -26.06 17.72 -17.64
C ASP A 298 -25.18 18.07 -18.85
N SER A 299 -24.01 18.66 -18.59
CA SER A 299 -23.04 19.11 -19.61
C SER A 299 -21.87 18.13 -19.83
N THR A 300 -21.72 17.14 -18.95
CA THR A 300 -20.55 16.26 -18.92
C THR A 300 -20.41 15.44 -20.21
N GLU A 301 -21.48 14.80 -20.69
CA GLU A 301 -21.42 14.02 -21.94
C GLU A 301 -21.12 14.89 -23.16
N LEU A 302 -21.65 16.12 -23.20
CA LEU A 302 -21.33 17.08 -24.25
C LEU A 302 -19.83 17.39 -24.24
N TYR A 303 -19.27 17.74 -23.07
CA TYR A 303 -17.84 18.07 -22.96
C TYR A 303 -16.91 16.88 -23.23
N ILE A 304 -17.33 15.65 -22.92
CA ILE A 304 -16.59 14.44 -23.30
C ILE A 304 -16.55 14.27 -24.82
N SER A 305 -17.65 14.58 -25.51
CA SER A 305 -17.66 14.54 -26.98
C SER A 305 -16.68 15.56 -27.58
N VAL A 306 -16.61 16.76 -27.01
CA VAL A 306 -15.65 17.80 -27.40
C VAL A 306 -14.22 17.37 -27.07
N PHE A 307 -14.01 16.75 -25.92
CA PHE A 307 -12.72 16.22 -25.52
C PHE A 307 -12.19 15.17 -26.50
N LYS A 308 -13.05 14.26 -27.00
CA LYS A 308 -12.66 13.33 -28.08
C LYS A 308 -12.25 14.07 -29.36
N LYS A 309 -12.98 15.13 -29.74
CA LYS A 309 -12.64 15.97 -30.90
C LYS A 309 -11.27 16.64 -30.76
N VAL A 310 -10.84 17.03 -29.55
CA VAL A 310 -9.49 17.58 -29.33
C VAL A 310 -8.42 16.59 -29.79
N PHE A 311 -8.55 15.31 -29.44
CA PHE A 311 -7.61 14.27 -29.90
C PHE A 311 -7.72 14.01 -31.40
N ASP A 312 -8.93 14.04 -31.95
CA ASP A 312 -9.16 13.83 -33.38
C ASP A 312 -8.50 14.92 -34.24
N TYR A 313 -8.87 16.18 -34.02
CA TYR A 313 -8.35 17.30 -34.79
C TYR A 313 -6.85 17.52 -34.59
N ALA A 314 -6.30 17.17 -33.42
CA ALA A 314 -4.87 17.20 -33.20
C ALA A 314 -4.10 16.03 -33.85
N GLY A 315 -4.79 15.04 -34.46
CA GLY A 315 -4.17 13.90 -35.12
C GLY A 315 -3.76 12.76 -34.17
N HIS A 316 -4.33 12.73 -32.97
CA HIS A 316 -4.02 11.78 -31.88
C HIS A 316 -5.22 10.89 -31.50
N LEU A 317 -6.18 10.69 -32.41
CA LEU A 317 -7.37 9.86 -32.17
C LEU A 317 -7.02 8.40 -31.79
N SER A 318 -5.95 7.84 -32.36
CA SER A 318 -5.49 6.50 -32.04
C SER A 318 -5.15 6.34 -30.56
N HIS A 319 -4.49 7.34 -29.96
CA HIS A 319 -4.19 7.37 -28.54
C HIS A 319 -5.47 7.42 -27.69
N TYR A 320 -6.43 8.27 -28.06
CA TYR A 320 -7.73 8.33 -27.37
C TYR A 320 -8.43 6.96 -27.39
N ASN A 321 -8.54 6.34 -28.56
CA ASN A 321 -9.22 5.05 -28.72
C ASN A 321 -8.52 3.94 -27.92
N MET A 322 -7.19 3.89 -27.98
CA MET A 322 -6.37 2.96 -27.19
C MET A 322 -6.66 3.12 -25.69
N MET A 323 -6.64 4.36 -25.17
CA MET A 323 -6.86 4.61 -23.74
C MET A 323 -8.31 4.36 -23.30
N MET A 324 -9.28 4.59 -24.19
CA MET A 324 -10.70 4.30 -23.96
C MET A 324 -11.06 2.82 -24.14
N GLY A 325 -10.17 2.02 -24.75
CA GLY A 325 -10.44 0.61 -25.08
C GLY A 325 -11.41 0.45 -26.24
N GLU A 326 -11.45 1.42 -27.16
CA GLU A 326 -12.34 1.47 -28.33
C GLU A 326 -11.67 0.94 -29.62
N GLU A 327 -10.58 0.17 -29.53
CA GLU A 327 -9.96 -0.40 -30.73
C GLU A 327 -10.89 -1.42 -31.41
N ALA A 328 -11.17 -1.20 -32.69
CA ALA A 328 -11.68 -2.23 -33.57
C ALA A 328 -10.55 -3.25 -33.82
N ASP A 329 -10.85 -4.55 -33.72
CA ASP A 329 -9.96 -5.65 -34.09
C ASP A 329 -9.18 -5.29 -35.36
N SER A 330 -7.91 -4.91 -35.20
CA SER A 330 -7.05 -4.66 -36.35
C SER A 330 -6.74 -6.00 -36.99
N THR A 331 -7.45 -6.32 -38.08
CA THR A 331 -7.10 -7.44 -38.96
C THR A 331 -5.60 -7.39 -39.27
N PRO A 332 -4.86 -8.51 -39.19
CA PRO A 332 -3.43 -8.53 -39.43
C PRO A 332 -3.13 -8.01 -40.84
N ILE A 333 -2.22 -7.05 -40.94
CA ILE A 333 -1.65 -6.62 -42.21
C ILE A 333 -0.79 -7.79 -42.72
N GLU A 334 -1.27 -8.52 -43.72
CA GLU A 334 -0.42 -9.43 -44.50
C GLU A 334 0.64 -8.60 -45.21
N LEU A 335 1.89 -8.76 -44.80
CA LEU A 335 3.03 -8.23 -45.54
C LEU A 335 3.18 -9.03 -46.85
N PRO A 336 3.27 -8.37 -48.01
CA PRO A 336 3.56 -9.07 -49.25
C PRO A 336 4.97 -9.67 -49.19
N MET A 337 5.07 -10.96 -49.58
CA MET A 337 6.33 -11.71 -49.68
C MET A 337 7.32 -11.08 -50.66
#